data_AF-A0A428DQD9-F1
#
_entry.id   AF-A0A428DQD9-F1
#
_cell.length_a   1.000
_cell.length_b   1.000
_cell.length_c   1.000
_cell.angle_alpha   90.00
_cell.angle_beta   90.00
_cell.angle_gamma   90.00
#
_symmetry.space_group_name_H-M   'P 1'
#
loop_
_entity.id
_entity.type
_entity.pdbx_description
1 polymer ?
#
loop_
_entity_poly.entity_id
_entity_poly.type
_entity_poly.pdbx_seq_one_letter_code
_entity_poly.pdbx_strand_id
1 'polypeptide(L)'
;MYHLDFFGKSNSSALDNVIELGKSGFNNLLAKNNVITYNVLLAKNYKTNNLFDALEKYRQAFVPGKTNNEWFKEQTKAYIVEEKSTIKEVSDKQSKAGTPQSIGVYDRLTSPSWKYPSMVLPLLTLPEKSVFIIANISTIGFGAYDRYRSKEHPAGTNLNDYVETKAKEAAVRFRDHYDYWYKILDDKNKEKLYRSVLVYDAFRFGTDEKEDKDTYQATFETDHPAIKHFFGPAGNNVVHNANGAYATGDAFYYMAYRMLDKDGAVTYTHEMTHNSDREIYLGGYGRRNGLGPEFYAKGLLQAPDHPYDPTITINSILKYEEAENPTRLQVKDPTERFKNAEDLQTYMHNLFDVIYMLEYLEGNAVVNLDISKKNELLRRIENKFETDPDGSKVYATNIVRYLTAEELNKLNSFESLIENDVITRRGYENDNDNTFKRNGYYTIKLFSPIYSALSNDKGTPGDLMGRRIAFELLAAKGFKDGMVPYISNQFAEEAKANGDVITSYGKKIGNVTDDLVLKKVFDNRYSSWVEFKKAMYDERIAKFNNLISISFYNPNVSFSRNSKVTITNIDMLRKMITDAVKADAEDELAKMYLEHNRVHKLKQAIFKAYLDQTNDFRSSIFENKK
;
A
#
# COMPACT_ATOMS: atom_id res chain seq x y z
N MET A 1 7.60 -46.00 -7.27
CA MET A 1 8.60 -46.46 -8.26
C MET A 1 8.57 -47.98 -8.41
N TYR A 2 8.77 -48.75 -7.33
CA TYR A 2 8.87 -50.22 -7.39
C TYR A 2 7.57 -50.97 -7.10
N HIS A 3 6.79 -50.53 -6.10
CA HIS A 3 5.51 -51.18 -5.71
C HIS A 3 4.31 -50.45 -6.34
N LEU A 4 4.10 -50.66 -7.63
CA LEU A 4 2.97 -50.05 -8.38
C LEU A 4 1.60 -50.59 -7.93
N ASP A 5 1.61 -51.79 -7.36
CA ASP A 5 0.48 -52.57 -6.88
C ASP A 5 0.01 -52.19 -5.48
N PHE A 6 0.69 -51.28 -4.78
CA PHE A 6 0.35 -50.88 -3.40
C PHE A 6 -1.13 -50.47 -3.24
N PHE A 7 -1.71 -49.81 -4.25
CA PHE A 7 -3.13 -49.45 -4.27
C PHE A 7 -4.00 -50.41 -5.09
N GLY A 8 -3.51 -51.60 -5.42
CA GLY A 8 -4.26 -52.70 -6.04
C GLY A 8 -4.20 -52.77 -7.57
N LYS A 9 -3.20 -52.16 -8.23
CA LYS A 9 -2.97 -52.32 -9.68
C LYS A 9 -1.79 -53.27 -9.94
N SER A 10 -2.07 -54.56 -10.07
CA SER A 10 -1.07 -55.62 -10.23
C SER A 10 -0.54 -55.81 -11.66
N ASN A 11 -1.18 -55.22 -12.67
CA ASN A 11 -0.89 -55.49 -14.08
C ASN A 11 0.17 -54.54 -14.70
N SER A 12 0.88 -53.75 -13.88
CA SER A 12 1.88 -52.78 -14.33
C SER A 12 3.29 -53.21 -13.89
N SER A 13 4.27 -53.12 -14.79
CA SER A 13 5.68 -53.44 -14.52
C SER A 13 6.46 -52.20 -14.06
N ALA A 14 7.19 -52.33 -12.95
CA ALA A 14 8.05 -51.27 -12.43
C ALA A 14 9.16 -50.88 -13.42
N LEU A 15 9.75 -51.87 -14.11
CA LEU A 15 10.78 -51.64 -15.11
C LEU A 15 10.23 -50.88 -16.32
N ASP A 16 9.07 -51.29 -16.83
CA ASP A 16 8.45 -50.62 -17.99
C ASP A 16 8.08 -49.18 -17.65
N ASN A 17 7.58 -48.93 -16.42
CA ASN A 17 7.28 -47.58 -15.96
C ASN A 17 8.52 -46.66 -15.94
N VAL A 18 9.68 -47.18 -15.53
CA VAL A 18 10.96 -46.43 -15.54
C VAL A 18 11.44 -46.21 -16.98
N ILE A 19 11.33 -47.22 -17.85
CA ILE A 19 11.72 -47.11 -19.26
C ILE A 19 10.82 -46.10 -19.99
N GLU A 20 9.50 -46.13 -19.79
CA GLU A 20 8.55 -45.17 -20.35
C GLU A 20 8.89 -43.76 -19.90
N LEU A 21 9.16 -43.56 -18.62
CA LEU A 21 9.57 -42.26 -18.10
C LEU A 21 10.88 -41.79 -18.73
N GLY A 22 11.91 -42.64 -18.76
CA GLY A 22 13.22 -42.30 -19.33
C GLY A 22 13.18 -41.97 -20.83
N LYS A 23 12.28 -42.62 -21.58
CA LYS A 23 12.09 -42.37 -23.03
C LYS A 23 11.06 -41.29 -23.33
N SER A 24 10.41 -40.71 -22.32
CA SER A 24 9.32 -39.72 -22.51
C SER A 24 9.77 -38.37 -23.10
N GLY A 25 11.09 -38.15 -23.22
CA GLY A 25 11.68 -36.96 -23.80
C GLY A 25 11.99 -35.87 -22.76
N PHE A 26 12.93 -34.98 -23.12
CA PHE A 26 13.49 -33.97 -22.23
C PHE A 26 12.42 -33.13 -21.51
N ASN A 27 11.40 -32.66 -22.24
CA ASN A 27 10.34 -31.83 -21.66
C ASN A 27 9.59 -32.53 -20.52
N ASN A 28 9.31 -33.82 -20.63
CA ASN A 28 8.63 -34.58 -19.57
C ASN A 28 9.56 -34.85 -18.37
N LEU A 29 10.88 -34.77 -18.55
CA LEU A 29 11.86 -34.95 -17.48
C LEU A 29 12.27 -33.62 -16.81
N LEU A 30 11.83 -32.47 -17.34
CA LEU A 30 12.07 -31.18 -16.72
C LEU A 30 11.42 -31.11 -15.33
N ALA A 31 12.19 -30.70 -14.33
CA ALA A 31 11.74 -30.62 -12.95
C ALA A 31 10.48 -29.76 -12.77
N LYS A 32 10.34 -28.66 -13.51
CA LYS A 32 9.14 -27.79 -13.50
C LYS A 32 7.86 -28.49 -13.97
N ASN A 33 7.97 -29.58 -14.71
CA ASN A 33 6.84 -30.34 -15.23
C ASN A 33 6.44 -31.50 -14.33
N ASN A 34 7.02 -31.62 -13.13
CA ASN A 34 6.86 -32.79 -12.24
C ASN A 34 5.40 -33.24 -12.03
N VAL A 35 4.45 -32.32 -11.84
CA VAL A 35 3.02 -32.64 -11.68
C VAL A 35 2.42 -33.17 -12.99
N ILE A 36 2.71 -32.52 -14.10
CA ILE A 36 2.22 -32.92 -15.43
C ILE A 36 2.77 -34.31 -15.78
N THR A 37 4.06 -34.52 -15.59
CA THR A 37 4.75 -35.79 -15.83
C THR A 37 4.11 -36.91 -15.03
N TYR A 38 3.84 -36.71 -13.74
CA TYR A 38 3.14 -37.71 -12.94
C TYR A 38 1.74 -37.99 -13.50
N ASN A 39 0.94 -36.94 -13.73
CA ASN A 39 -0.45 -37.10 -14.15
C ASN A 39 -0.59 -37.79 -15.50
N VAL A 40 0.30 -37.49 -16.46
CA VAL A 40 0.24 -38.01 -17.82
C VAL A 40 0.88 -39.39 -17.94
N LEU A 41 2.04 -39.60 -17.31
CA LEU A 41 2.84 -40.82 -17.55
C LEU A 41 2.71 -41.84 -16.42
N LEU A 42 2.59 -41.39 -15.17
CA LEU A 42 2.69 -42.27 -14.00
C LEU A 42 1.33 -42.64 -13.44
N ALA A 43 0.39 -41.70 -13.33
CA ALA A 43 -0.90 -41.91 -12.67
C ALA A 43 -1.66 -43.10 -13.27
N LYS A 44 -1.63 -43.29 -14.60
CA LYS A 44 -2.23 -44.44 -15.27
C LYS A 44 -1.69 -45.79 -14.75
N ASN A 45 -0.45 -45.85 -14.25
CA ASN A 45 0.20 -47.07 -13.76
C ASN A 45 -0.02 -47.29 -12.26
N TYR A 46 -0.55 -46.30 -11.54
CA TYR A 46 -0.97 -46.40 -10.15
C TYR A 46 -2.51 -46.36 -10.08
N LYS A 47 -3.13 -46.79 -8.98
CA LYS A 47 -4.59 -46.61 -8.77
C LYS A 47 -4.89 -45.20 -8.22
N THR A 48 -4.32 -44.18 -8.85
CA THR A 48 -4.37 -42.77 -8.45
C THR A 48 -4.80 -41.88 -9.61
N ASN A 49 -5.53 -40.80 -9.30
CA ASN A 49 -6.10 -39.91 -10.33
C ASN A 49 -5.09 -38.87 -10.80
N ASN A 50 -4.27 -38.36 -9.89
CA ASN A 50 -3.23 -37.37 -10.13
C ASN A 50 -2.19 -37.44 -9.00
N LEU A 51 -1.15 -36.61 -9.09
CA LEU A 51 -0.08 -36.55 -8.10
C LEU A 51 -0.60 -36.27 -6.69
N PHE A 52 -1.50 -35.31 -6.53
CA PHE A 52 -1.99 -34.89 -5.22
C PHE A 52 -2.87 -35.98 -4.59
N ASP A 53 -3.77 -36.61 -5.36
CA ASP A 53 -4.51 -37.80 -4.92
C ASP A 53 -3.55 -38.93 -4.47
N ALA A 54 -2.43 -39.12 -5.17
CA ALA A 54 -1.42 -40.09 -4.76
C ALA A 54 -0.76 -39.74 -3.42
N LEU A 55 -0.35 -38.48 -3.24
CA LEU A 55 0.24 -38.01 -1.97
C LEU A 55 -0.76 -38.16 -0.81
N GLU A 56 -2.01 -37.80 -1.02
CA GLU A 56 -3.07 -37.92 -0.01
C GLU A 56 -3.37 -39.37 0.37
N LYS A 57 -3.46 -40.27 -0.62
CA LYS A 57 -3.64 -41.71 -0.36
C LYS A 57 -2.47 -42.31 0.40
N TYR A 58 -1.23 -41.95 0.05
CA TYR A 58 -0.06 -42.41 0.80
C TYR A 58 -0.06 -41.88 2.22
N ARG A 59 -0.36 -40.59 2.40
CA ARG A 59 -0.50 -39.99 3.74
C ARG A 59 -1.58 -40.70 4.57
N GLN A 60 -2.74 -40.98 3.98
CA GLN A 60 -3.83 -41.73 4.63
C GLN A 60 -3.39 -43.13 5.05
N ALA A 61 -2.62 -43.83 4.21
CA ALA A 61 -2.14 -45.17 4.51
C ALA A 61 -1.08 -45.21 5.62
N PHE A 62 -0.15 -44.25 5.63
CA PHE A 62 1.03 -44.31 6.51
C PHE A 62 0.91 -43.46 7.78
N VAL A 63 0.21 -42.33 7.72
CA VAL A 63 0.04 -41.42 8.87
C VAL A 63 -1.41 -40.91 8.98
N PRO A 64 -2.42 -41.82 9.08
CA PRO A 64 -3.85 -41.51 8.95
C PRO A 64 -4.33 -40.37 9.85
N GLY A 65 -3.78 -40.24 11.06
CA GLY A 65 -4.17 -39.23 12.06
C GLY A 65 -3.73 -37.79 11.80
N LYS A 66 -3.02 -37.50 10.69
CA LYS A 66 -2.59 -36.15 10.31
C LYS A 66 -3.40 -35.63 9.13
N THR A 67 -3.70 -34.34 9.12
CA THR A 67 -4.19 -33.65 7.91
C THR A 67 -3.08 -33.59 6.85
N ASN A 68 -3.44 -33.33 5.60
CA ASN A 68 -2.46 -33.20 4.51
C ASN A 68 -1.47 -32.06 4.79
N ASN A 69 -1.95 -30.93 5.31
CA ASN A 69 -1.10 -29.80 5.63
C ASN A 69 -0.16 -30.05 6.83
N GLU A 70 -0.63 -30.73 7.88
CA GLU A 70 0.24 -31.12 9.01
C GLU A 70 1.36 -32.05 8.54
N TRP A 71 1.03 -33.08 7.76
CA TRP A 71 2.02 -33.96 7.16
C TRP A 71 3.03 -33.20 6.29
N PHE A 72 2.56 -32.29 5.44
CA PHE A 72 3.43 -31.52 4.55
C PHE A 72 4.44 -30.68 5.35
N LYS A 73 3.98 -29.98 6.40
CA LYS A 73 4.84 -29.15 7.27
C LYS A 73 5.89 -29.95 8.03
N GLU A 74 5.57 -31.18 8.44
CA GLU A 74 6.55 -32.05 9.10
C GLU A 74 7.56 -32.68 8.12
N GLN A 75 7.13 -32.95 6.89
CA GLN A 75 7.96 -33.62 5.89
C GLN A 75 8.92 -32.66 5.19
N THR A 76 8.48 -31.44 4.90
CA THR A 76 9.34 -30.44 4.26
C THR A 76 10.40 -29.90 5.23
N LYS A 77 11.57 -29.53 4.69
CA LYS A 77 12.58 -28.77 5.44
C LYS A 77 12.41 -27.26 5.28
N ALA A 78 11.44 -26.78 4.51
CA ALA A 78 11.12 -25.36 4.44
C ALA A 78 10.56 -24.89 5.78
N TYR A 79 10.95 -23.68 6.19
CA TYR A 79 10.36 -23.06 7.37
C TYR A 79 9.03 -22.41 7.03
N ILE A 80 7.93 -22.94 7.56
CA ILE A 80 6.58 -22.50 7.21
C ILE A 80 5.97 -21.70 8.36
N VAL A 81 5.56 -20.47 8.08
CA VAL A 81 4.79 -19.60 8.98
C VAL A 81 3.39 -19.39 8.39
N GLU A 82 2.38 -19.99 9.02
CA GLU A 82 0.97 -19.81 8.67
C GLU A 82 0.33 -18.87 9.69
N GLU A 83 0.24 -17.59 9.34
CA GLU A 83 -0.21 -16.55 10.26
C GLU A 83 -1.70 -16.24 10.04
N LYS A 84 -2.54 -16.85 10.89
CA LYS A 84 -4.01 -16.68 10.84
C LYS A 84 -4.41 -15.29 11.32
N SER A 85 -5.51 -14.78 10.79
CA SER A 85 -6.14 -13.54 11.20
C SER A 85 -6.45 -13.53 12.70
N THR A 86 -6.38 -12.33 13.30
CA THR A 86 -6.84 -12.08 14.67
C THR A 86 -8.37 -12.00 14.77
N ILE A 87 -9.07 -11.84 13.64
CA ILE A 87 -10.53 -11.81 13.57
C ILE A 87 -11.05 -13.23 13.65
N LYS A 88 -11.84 -13.54 14.69
CA LYS A 88 -12.30 -14.90 15.00
C LYS A 88 -12.99 -15.59 13.81
N GLU A 89 -13.90 -14.89 13.12
CA GLU A 89 -14.60 -15.42 11.95
C GLU A 89 -13.62 -15.86 10.83
N VAL A 90 -12.62 -15.03 10.56
CA VAL A 90 -11.61 -15.28 9.52
C VAL A 90 -10.69 -16.42 9.95
N SER A 91 -10.24 -16.41 11.20
CA SER A 91 -9.40 -17.47 11.78
C SER A 91 -10.09 -18.84 11.74
N ASP A 92 -11.40 -18.88 12.02
CA ASP A 92 -12.21 -20.10 11.95
C ASP A 92 -12.33 -20.62 10.52
N LYS A 93 -12.55 -19.73 9.54
CA LYS A 93 -12.55 -20.08 8.11
C LYS A 93 -11.17 -20.63 7.67
N GLN A 94 -10.09 -19.94 8.04
CA GLN A 94 -8.71 -20.32 7.73
C GLN A 94 -8.28 -21.65 8.34
N SER A 95 -8.89 -22.06 9.45
CA SER A 95 -8.54 -23.29 10.16
C SER A 95 -9.15 -24.56 9.55
N LYS A 96 -10.08 -24.43 8.60
CA LYS A 96 -10.75 -25.57 7.98
C LYS A 96 -9.92 -26.11 6.81
N ALA A 97 -9.21 -27.21 7.04
CA ALA A 97 -8.40 -27.89 6.04
C ALA A 97 -9.22 -28.28 4.79
N GLY A 98 -8.60 -28.20 3.62
CA GLY A 98 -9.20 -28.58 2.33
C GLY A 98 -10.31 -27.64 1.82
N THR A 99 -10.58 -26.52 2.52
CA THR A 99 -11.52 -25.50 2.04
C THR A 99 -10.80 -24.43 1.21
N PRO A 100 -11.49 -23.71 0.31
CA PRO A 100 -10.91 -22.57 -0.41
C PRO A 100 -10.35 -21.46 0.49
N GLN A 101 -10.83 -21.37 1.73
CA GLN A 101 -10.39 -20.39 2.72
C GLN A 101 -9.24 -20.87 3.59
N SER A 102 -8.83 -22.16 3.50
CA SER A 102 -7.75 -22.72 4.30
C SER A 102 -6.48 -21.90 4.15
N ILE A 103 -5.82 -21.59 5.27
CA ILE A 103 -4.49 -20.98 5.25
C ILE A 103 -3.40 -22.00 4.92
N GLY A 104 -3.69 -23.29 5.05
CA GLY A 104 -2.72 -24.37 4.93
C GLY A 104 -1.94 -24.30 3.62
N VAL A 105 -0.61 -24.24 3.71
CA VAL A 105 0.25 -24.12 2.53
C VAL A 105 0.00 -25.27 1.55
N TYR A 106 -0.15 -26.50 2.04
CA TYR A 106 -0.44 -27.64 1.18
C TYR A 106 -1.79 -27.49 0.45
N ASP A 107 -2.84 -27.12 1.19
CA ASP A 107 -4.19 -26.95 0.64
C ASP A 107 -4.20 -25.90 -0.48
N ARG A 108 -3.43 -24.82 -0.29
CA ARG A 108 -3.36 -23.74 -1.28
C ARG A 108 -2.46 -24.08 -2.47
N LEU A 109 -1.33 -24.76 -2.26
CA LEU A 109 -0.44 -25.19 -3.34
C LEU A 109 -1.04 -26.28 -4.23
N THR A 110 -1.96 -27.09 -3.69
CA THR A 110 -2.67 -28.15 -4.40
C THR A 110 -4.03 -27.70 -4.94
N SER A 111 -4.45 -26.46 -4.62
CA SER A 111 -5.69 -25.86 -5.14
C SER A 111 -5.63 -25.70 -6.67
N PRO A 112 -6.74 -25.94 -7.39
CA PRO A 112 -6.84 -25.71 -8.83
C PRO A 112 -6.53 -24.26 -9.26
N SER A 113 -6.68 -23.28 -8.36
CA SER A 113 -6.42 -21.87 -8.66
C SER A 113 -4.94 -21.49 -8.58
N TRP A 114 -4.07 -22.37 -8.07
CA TRP A 114 -2.65 -22.08 -7.91
C TRP A 114 -1.88 -22.31 -9.21
N LYS A 115 -1.07 -21.33 -9.60
CA LYS A 115 -0.36 -21.34 -10.88
C LYS A 115 0.91 -22.18 -10.89
N TYR A 116 1.43 -22.53 -9.71
CA TYR A 116 2.73 -23.20 -9.57
C TYR A 116 2.62 -24.51 -8.77
N PRO A 117 1.76 -25.47 -9.21
CA PRO A 117 1.62 -26.75 -8.52
C PRO A 117 2.94 -27.56 -8.52
N SER A 118 3.86 -27.23 -9.43
CA SER A 118 5.24 -27.74 -9.51
C SER A 118 6.06 -27.53 -8.25
N MET A 119 5.67 -26.63 -7.34
CA MET A 119 6.40 -26.33 -6.10
C MET A 119 6.31 -27.44 -5.04
N VAL A 120 5.25 -28.27 -5.05
CA VAL A 120 4.98 -29.23 -3.97
C VAL A 120 6.09 -30.27 -3.81
N LEU A 121 6.53 -30.89 -4.92
CA LEU A 121 7.56 -31.92 -4.87
C LEU A 121 8.94 -31.37 -4.47
N PRO A 122 9.46 -30.28 -5.07
CA PRO A 122 10.70 -29.64 -4.63
C PRO A 122 10.71 -29.31 -3.13
N LEU A 123 9.61 -28.80 -2.58
CA LEU A 123 9.49 -28.52 -1.14
C LEU A 123 9.56 -29.78 -0.27
N LEU A 124 8.94 -30.88 -0.71
CA LEU A 124 9.01 -32.18 0.00
C LEU A 124 10.42 -32.80 -0.04
N THR A 125 11.25 -32.40 -1.00
CA THR A 125 12.59 -32.98 -1.23
C THR A 125 13.75 -32.05 -0.88
N LEU A 126 13.49 -30.95 -0.14
CA LEU A 126 14.54 -30.04 0.30
C LEU A 126 15.60 -30.78 1.14
N PRO A 127 16.90 -30.70 0.79
CA PRO A 127 17.95 -31.39 1.53
C PRO A 127 18.28 -30.67 2.84
N GLU A 128 17.97 -29.38 2.96
CA GLU A 128 18.27 -28.54 4.11
C GLU A 128 17.28 -27.37 4.25
N LYS A 129 17.39 -26.60 5.33
CA LYS A 129 16.64 -25.36 5.57
C LYS A 129 17.19 -24.23 4.68
N SER A 130 16.80 -24.21 3.40
CA SER A 130 17.25 -23.18 2.45
C SER A 130 16.15 -22.18 2.09
N VAL A 131 14.89 -22.48 2.42
CA VAL A 131 13.70 -21.71 2.00
C VAL A 131 12.75 -21.52 3.18
N PHE A 132 12.15 -20.33 3.28
CA PHE A 132 11.02 -20.06 4.16
C PHE A 132 9.76 -19.74 3.35
N ILE A 133 8.60 -19.99 3.96
CA ILE A 133 7.27 -19.74 3.42
C ILE A 133 6.45 -18.95 4.43
N ILE A 134 5.83 -17.86 4.00
CA ILE A 134 4.90 -17.06 4.82
C ILE A 134 3.52 -17.10 4.16
N ALA A 135 2.54 -17.68 4.84
CA ALA A 135 1.15 -17.73 4.38
C ALA A 135 0.26 -16.87 5.29
N ASN A 136 -0.58 -16.05 4.66
CA ASN A 136 -1.66 -15.31 5.31
C ASN A 136 -2.96 -15.46 4.48
N ILE A 137 -4.01 -14.69 4.78
CA ILE A 137 -5.31 -14.80 4.08
C ILE A 137 -5.24 -14.68 2.55
N SER A 138 -4.36 -13.84 2.00
CA SER A 138 -4.34 -13.49 0.57
C SER A 138 -3.05 -13.86 -0.17
N THR A 139 -1.93 -14.08 0.54
CA THR A 139 -0.63 -14.35 -0.11
C THR A 139 0.05 -15.61 0.39
N ILE A 140 0.91 -16.18 -0.45
CA ILE A 140 1.94 -17.16 -0.07
C ILE A 140 3.29 -16.60 -0.54
N GLY A 141 4.11 -16.20 0.43
CA GLY A 141 5.45 -15.68 0.25
C GLY A 141 6.50 -16.79 0.30
N PHE A 142 7.51 -16.74 -0.57
CA PHE A 142 8.65 -17.64 -0.59
C PHE A 142 9.94 -16.82 -0.62
N GLY A 143 10.91 -17.18 0.21
CA GLY A 143 12.23 -16.57 0.20
C GLY A 143 13.32 -17.55 0.59
N ALA A 144 14.57 -17.19 0.28
CA ALA A 144 15.74 -17.98 0.65
C ALA A 144 16.37 -17.46 1.94
N TYR A 145 16.95 -18.34 2.74
CA TYR A 145 17.73 -17.94 3.92
C TYR A 145 18.93 -17.07 3.52
N ASP A 146 19.67 -17.47 2.48
CA ASP A 146 20.86 -16.75 2.02
C ASP A 146 20.58 -15.36 1.46
N ARG A 147 19.32 -14.96 1.25
CA ARG A 147 18.97 -13.55 0.97
C ARG A 147 19.35 -12.62 2.14
N TYR A 148 19.42 -13.18 3.34
CA TYR A 148 19.68 -12.49 4.61
C TYR A 148 21.04 -12.85 5.21
N ARG A 149 21.85 -13.64 4.49
CA ARG A 149 23.20 -14.01 4.92
C ARG A 149 24.14 -12.81 4.77
N SER A 150 24.95 -12.59 5.79
CA SER A 150 25.96 -11.54 5.84
C SER A 150 27.03 -11.91 6.85
N LYS A 151 28.03 -11.04 7.00
CA LYS A 151 29.02 -11.11 8.07
C LYS A 151 28.42 -11.02 9.47
N GLU A 152 27.32 -10.29 9.64
CA GLU A 152 26.57 -10.20 10.90
C GLU A 152 25.71 -11.45 11.13
N HIS A 153 25.19 -12.02 10.03
CA HIS A 153 24.35 -13.22 10.02
C HIS A 153 24.94 -14.33 9.15
N PRO A 154 26.05 -14.95 9.58
CA PRO A 154 26.71 -15.98 8.80
C PRO A 154 25.88 -17.28 8.79
N ALA A 155 26.13 -18.12 7.79
CA ALA A 155 25.44 -19.39 7.63
C ALA A 155 25.51 -20.28 8.89
N GLY A 156 24.43 -21.03 9.12
CA GLY A 156 24.26 -21.87 10.31
C GLY A 156 23.18 -21.34 11.24
N THR A 157 23.31 -21.63 12.54
CA THR A 157 22.27 -21.34 13.53
C THR A 157 21.95 -19.84 13.63
N ASN A 158 22.95 -18.96 13.52
CA ASN A 158 22.73 -17.52 13.61
C ASN A 158 21.80 -17.00 12.49
N LEU A 159 22.12 -17.31 11.22
CA LEU A 159 21.26 -16.98 10.09
C LEU A 159 19.87 -17.61 10.25
N ASN A 160 19.80 -18.86 10.70
CA ASN A 160 18.52 -19.54 10.86
C ASN A 160 17.63 -18.84 11.88
N ASP A 161 18.14 -18.55 13.06
CA ASP A 161 17.38 -17.89 14.13
C ASP A 161 16.96 -16.48 13.71
N TYR A 162 17.83 -15.75 13.01
CA TYR A 162 17.53 -14.44 12.45
C TYR A 162 16.38 -14.50 11.44
N VAL A 163 16.50 -15.35 10.42
CA VAL A 163 15.49 -15.49 9.36
C VAL A 163 14.16 -15.98 9.93
N GLU A 164 14.16 -16.98 10.81
CA GLU A 164 12.94 -17.51 11.41
C GLU A 164 12.22 -16.48 12.30
N THR A 165 12.98 -15.69 13.07
CA THR A 165 12.44 -14.58 13.87
C THR A 165 11.84 -13.52 12.97
N LYS A 166 12.57 -13.08 11.93
CA LYS A 166 12.10 -12.05 11.00
C LYS A 166 10.94 -12.52 10.13
N ALA A 167 10.88 -13.80 9.77
CA ALA A 167 9.75 -14.40 9.08
C ALA A 167 8.46 -14.35 9.91
N LYS A 168 8.54 -14.64 11.22
CA LYS A 168 7.41 -14.48 12.14
C LYS A 168 6.96 -13.03 12.27
N GLU A 169 7.91 -12.10 12.47
CA GLU A 169 7.60 -10.66 12.53
C GLU A 169 6.93 -10.16 11.25
N ALA A 170 7.43 -10.55 10.08
CA ALA A 170 6.86 -10.17 8.79
C ALA A 170 5.48 -10.81 8.57
N ALA A 171 5.29 -12.07 8.95
CA ALA A 171 4.00 -12.74 8.85
C ALA A 171 2.93 -12.02 9.68
N VAL A 172 3.27 -11.60 10.91
CA VAL A 172 2.39 -10.79 11.77
C VAL A 172 2.03 -9.45 11.11
N ARG A 173 3.01 -8.74 10.52
CA ARG A 173 2.73 -7.49 9.78
C ARG A 173 1.77 -7.73 8.62
N PHE A 174 2.02 -8.75 7.80
CA PHE A 174 1.17 -9.04 6.64
C PHE A 174 -0.24 -9.47 7.05
N ARG A 175 -0.39 -10.24 8.13
CA ARG A 175 -1.68 -10.54 8.75
C ARG A 175 -2.38 -9.26 9.17
N ASP A 176 -1.70 -8.38 9.92
CA ASP A 176 -2.27 -7.14 10.44
C ASP A 176 -2.76 -6.21 9.31
N HIS A 177 -2.04 -6.15 8.19
CA HIS A 177 -2.47 -5.43 6.99
C HIS A 177 -3.78 -5.94 6.40
N TYR A 178 -3.95 -7.25 6.32
CA TYR A 178 -5.20 -7.80 5.82
C TYR A 178 -6.33 -7.79 6.84
N ASP A 179 -6.03 -7.89 8.14
CA ASP A 179 -7.02 -7.66 9.19
C ASP A 179 -7.55 -6.22 9.14
N TYR A 180 -6.67 -5.24 8.86
CA TYR A 180 -7.07 -3.87 8.56
C TYR A 180 -8.02 -3.85 7.35
N TRP A 181 -7.62 -4.37 6.18
CA TRP A 181 -8.47 -4.33 4.99
C TRP A 181 -9.80 -5.07 5.16
N TYR A 182 -9.81 -6.21 5.86
CA TYR A 182 -11.03 -6.97 6.13
C TYR A 182 -12.06 -6.16 6.93
N LYS A 183 -11.61 -5.28 7.84
CA LYS A 183 -12.46 -4.39 8.65
C LYS A 183 -12.97 -3.17 7.90
N ILE A 184 -12.29 -2.76 6.82
CA ILE A 184 -12.63 -1.56 6.04
C ILE A 184 -13.54 -1.90 4.85
N LEU A 185 -13.34 -3.06 4.23
CA LEU A 185 -14.08 -3.47 3.03
C LEU A 185 -15.50 -3.94 3.35
N ASP A 186 -16.39 -3.82 2.36
CA ASP A 186 -17.72 -4.40 2.43
C ASP A 186 -17.70 -5.94 2.38
N ASP A 187 -18.84 -6.56 2.74
CA ASP A 187 -18.97 -8.01 2.83
C ASP A 187 -18.66 -8.75 1.53
N LYS A 188 -19.00 -8.16 0.37
CA LYS A 188 -18.76 -8.79 -0.93
C LYS A 188 -17.27 -8.79 -1.27
N ASN A 189 -16.57 -7.70 -0.96
CA ASN A 189 -15.19 -7.52 -1.35
C ASN A 189 -14.21 -8.09 -0.31
N LYS A 190 -14.55 -8.12 0.98
CA LYS A 190 -13.71 -8.76 2.00
C LYS A 190 -13.58 -10.28 1.79
N GLU A 191 -14.60 -10.95 1.25
CA GLU A 191 -14.51 -12.38 0.90
C GLU A 191 -13.55 -12.65 -0.27
N LYS A 192 -13.25 -11.66 -1.12
CA LYS A 192 -12.24 -11.80 -2.18
C LYS A 192 -10.79 -11.78 -1.66
N LEU A 193 -10.59 -11.47 -0.37
CA LEU A 193 -9.27 -11.53 0.27
C LEU A 193 -8.79 -12.98 0.46
N TYR A 194 -9.69 -13.97 0.45
CA TYR A 194 -9.31 -15.40 0.47
C TYR A 194 -8.82 -15.83 -0.91
N ARG A 195 -7.55 -15.59 -1.18
CA ARG A 195 -6.89 -15.95 -2.45
C ARG A 195 -5.43 -16.31 -2.20
N SER A 196 -4.72 -16.72 -3.26
CA SER A 196 -3.31 -17.12 -3.19
C SER A 196 -2.49 -16.35 -4.22
N VAL A 197 -2.12 -15.12 -3.88
CA VAL A 197 -1.14 -14.34 -4.66
C VAL A 197 0.26 -14.79 -4.27
N LEU A 198 1.08 -15.10 -5.29
CA LEU A 198 2.47 -15.46 -5.07
C LEU A 198 3.29 -14.23 -4.67
N VAL A 199 4.13 -14.36 -3.65
CA VAL A 199 5.13 -13.36 -3.29
C VAL A 199 6.52 -13.99 -3.26
N TYR A 200 7.48 -13.45 -3.98
CA TYR A 200 8.83 -14.00 -4.08
C TYR A 200 9.88 -13.00 -3.59
N ASP A 201 10.81 -13.48 -2.78
CA ASP A 201 12.05 -12.74 -2.53
C ASP A 201 12.97 -12.78 -3.77
N ALA A 202 13.96 -11.89 -3.81
CA ALA A 202 14.88 -11.81 -4.93
C ALA A 202 15.80 -13.05 -4.97
N PHE A 203 16.21 -13.46 -6.18
CA PHE A 203 17.39 -14.34 -6.34
C PHE A 203 18.67 -13.52 -6.18
N ARG A 204 18.81 -12.86 -5.03
CA ARG A 204 20.00 -12.09 -4.65
C ARG A 204 20.48 -12.60 -3.30
N PHE A 205 21.64 -13.23 -3.26
CA PHE A 205 22.13 -13.92 -2.06
C PHE A 205 23.37 -13.24 -1.51
N GLY A 206 23.47 -13.18 -0.19
CA GLY A 206 24.64 -12.69 0.52
C GLY A 206 25.62 -13.81 0.86
N THR A 207 26.75 -13.45 1.46
CA THR A 207 27.82 -14.37 1.87
C THR A 207 28.36 -13.97 3.25
N ASP A 208 29.07 -14.88 3.93
CA ASP A 208 29.61 -14.61 5.28
C ASP A 208 30.67 -13.49 5.30
N GLU A 209 31.25 -13.17 4.14
CA GLU A 209 32.33 -12.17 4.02
C GLU A 209 31.79 -10.76 3.75
N LYS A 210 30.53 -10.66 3.32
CA LYS A 210 29.91 -9.41 2.85
C LYS A 210 29.11 -8.74 3.95
N GLU A 211 29.11 -7.42 3.94
CA GLU A 211 28.28 -6.61 4.83
C GLU A 211 26.78 -6.81 4.50
N ASP A 212 25.88 -6.47 5.44
CA ASP A 212 24.44 -6.68 5.25
C ASP A 212 23.94 -6.03 3.93
N LYS A 213 23.07 -6.76 3.23
CA LYS A 213 22.48 -6.39 1.92
C LYS A 213 23.44 -6.33 0.73
N ASP A 214 24.77 -6.50 0.90
CA ASP A 214 25.67 -6.74 -0.23
C ASP A 214 25.47 -8.17 -0.74
N THR A 215 24.82 -8.28 -1.90
CA THR A 215 24.35 -9.55 -2.46
C THR A 215 24.75 -9.68 -3.92
N TYR A 216 24.93 -10.92 -4.39
CA TYR A 216 25.11 -11.21 -5.81
C TYR A 216 23.81 -11.76 -6.41
N GLN A 217 23.57 -11.46 -7.68
CA GLN A 217 22.40 -11.95 -8.40
C GLN A 217 22.61 -13.39 -8.87
N ALA A 218 21.71 -14.28 -8.49
CA ALA A 218 21.66 -15.65 -8.96
C ALA A 218 20.63 -15.81 -10.11
N THR A 219 20.92 -16.76 -10.98
CA THR A 219 20.02 -17.25 -12.04
C THR A 219 19.73 -18.73 -11.78
N PHE A 220 18.88 -19.34 -12.62
CA PHE A 220 18.64 -20.79 -12.55
C PHE A 220 19.87 -21.66 -12.86
N GLU A 221 20.94 -21.07 -13.42
CA GLU A 221 22.20 -21.75 -13.69
C GLU A 221 23.17 -21.68 -12.51
N THR A 222 22.90 -20.82 -11.52
CA THR A 222 23.73 -20.69 -10.32
C THR A 222 23.61 -21.94 -9.46
N ASP A 223 24.73 -22.57 -9.13
CA ASP A 223 24.80 -23.71 -8.20
C ASP A 223 24.64 -23.25 -6.75
N HIS A 224 23.45 -22.72 -6.44
CA HIS A 224 23.06 -22.29 -5.10
C HIS A 224 21.98 -23.25 -4.57
N PRO A 225 22.05 -23.73 -3.31
CA PRO A 225 21.12 -24.76 -2.81
C PRO A 225 19.64 -24.39 -2.97
N ALA A 226 19.26 -23.15 -2.64
CA ALA A 226 17.88 -22.68 -2.80
C ALA A 226 17.41 -22.68 -4.29
N ILE A 227 18.31 -22.37 -5.23
CA ILE A 227 18.01 -22.41 -6.66
C ILE A 227 17.90 -23.86 -7.14
N LYS A 228 18.92 -24.66 -6.84
CA LYS A 228 19.05 -26.05 -7.29
C LYS A 228 17.92 -26.94 -6.79
N HIS A 229 17.52 -26.78 -5.53
CA HIS A 229 16.58 -27.68 -4.88
C HIS A 229 15.15 -27.15 -4.82
N PHE A 230 14.92 -25.86 -5.03
CA PHE A 230 13.57 -25.28 -5.00
C PHE A 230 13.25 -24.35 -6.17
N PHE A 231 13.83 -23.16 -6.23
CA PHE A 231 13.36 -22.11 -7.16
C PHE A 231 13.51 -22.51 -8.64
N GLY A 232 14.62 -23.17 -9.00
CA GLY A 232 14.84 -23.73 -10.33
C GLY A 232 13.83 -24.84 -10.66
N PRO A 233 13.74 -25.92 -9.84
CA PRO A 233 12.74 -26.97 -10.00
C PRO A 233 11.27 -26.50 -10.01
N ALA A 234 10.94 -25.44 -9.27
CA ALA A 234 9.60 -24.83 -9.28
C ALA A 234 9.28 -24.17 -10.64
N GLY A 235 10.30 -23.68 -11.34
CA GLY A 235 10.19 -23.19 -12.72
C GLY A 235 9.66 -21.77 -12.86
N ASN A 236 9.55 -21.01 -11.76
CA ASN A 236 9.14 -19.61 -11.80
C ASN A 236 10.36 -18.68 -11.86
N ASN A 237 10.79 -18.32 -13.07
CA ASN A 237 11.97 -17.47 -13.25
C ASN A 237 11.63 -16.01 -12.93
N VAL A 238 12.54 -15.36 -12.21
CA VAL A 238 12.38 -13.96 -11.81
C VAL A 238 13.07 -13.06 -12.83
N VAL A 239 12.36 -12.06 -13.34
CA VAL A 239 12.98 -11.01 -14.17
C VAL A 239 13.65 -10.00 -13.24
N HIS A 240 14.97 -9.99 -13.23
CA HIS A 240 15.76 -9.00 -12.48
C HIS A 240 15.73 -7.67 -13.21
N ASN A 241 15.29 -6.61 -12.52
CA ASN A 241 15.26 -5.26 -13.05
C ASN A 241 15.88 -4.27 -12.05
N ALA A 242 15.97 -3.00 -12.45
CA ALA A 242 16.47 -1.92 -11.60
C ALA A 242 15.42 -1.38 -10.62
N ASN A 243 14.15 -1.83 -10.71
CA ASN A 243 13.11 -1.41 -9.79
C ASN A 243 13.30 -2.07 -8.43
N GLY A 244 12.78 -1.46 -7.37
CA GLY A 244 12.85 -2.04 -6.02
C GLY A 244 12.00 -3.31 -5.86
N ALA A 245 10.91 -3.40 -6.62
CA ALA A 245 9.90 -4.45 -6.62
C ALA A 245 9.05 -4.36 -7.90
N TYR A 246 8.27 -5.39 -8.21
CA TYR A 246 7.19 -5.29 -9.20
C TYR A 246 6.08 -6.33 -9.00
N ALA A 247 4.86 -5.96 -9.39
CA ALA A 247 3.70 -6.83 -9.47
C ALA A 247 3.31 -7.16 -10.92
N THR A 248 2.84 -8.39 -11.15
CA THR A 248 2.31 -8.84 -12.46
C THR A 248 0.79 -8.84 -12.52
N GLY A 249 0.11 -8.49 -11.41
CA GLY A 249 -1.35 -8.52 -11.25
C GLY A 249 -1.88 -9.81 -10.60
N ASP A 250 -1.03 -10.82 -10.48
CA ASP A 250 -1.30 -12.12 -9.82
C ASP A 250 -0.11 -12.65 -9.00
N ALA A 251 1.03 -11.96 -9.06
CA ALA A 251 2.24 -12.22 -8.29
C ALA A 251 2.98 -10.91 -8.02
N PHE A 252 3.86 -10.94 -7.01
CA PHE A 252 4.74 -9.83 -6.64
C PHE A 252 6.14 -10.37 -6.33
N TYR A 253 7.16 -9.66 -6.81
CA TYR A 253 8.57 -10.01 -6.63
C TYR A 253 9.35 -8.86 -5.99
N TYR A 254 10.01 -9.14 -4.87
CA TYR A 254 11.00 -8.24 -4.26
C TYR A 254 12.31 -8.30 -5.07
N MET A 255 12.87 -7.15 -5.46
CA MET A 255 14.16 -7.09 -6.17
C MET A 255 15.26 -6.49 -5.28
N ALA A 256 15.07 -5.25 -4.82
CA ALA A 256 16.04 -4.55 -3.98
C ALA A 256 15.67 -4.65 -2.50
N TYR A 257 14.39 -4.45 -2.18
CA TYR A 257 13.87 -4.59 -0.81
C TYR A 257 13.89 -6.05 -0.38
N ARG A 258 14.02 -6.31 0.91
CA ARG A 258 13.93 -7.66 1.49
C ARG A 258 12.56 -7.87 2.09
N MET A 259 11.93 -9.01 1.83
CA MET A 259 10.58 -9.33 2.31
C MET A 259 10.44 -9.19 3.83
N LEU A 260 11.47 -9.57 4.59
CA LEU A 260 11.40 -9.64 6.04
C LEU A 260 11.72 -8.31 6.77
N ASP A 261 12.20 -7.29 6.05
CA ASP A 261 12.54 -5.98 6.63
C ASP A 261 11.30 -5.09 6.84
N LYS A 262 11.38 -4.07 7.71
CA LYS A 262 10.29 -3.07 7.89
C LYS A 262 9.95 -2.39 6.55
N ASP A 263 10.95 -1.99 5.78
CA ASP A 263 10.77 -1.39 4.43
C ASP A 263 10.14 -2.40 3.45
N GLY A 264 10.43 -3.70 3.63
CA GLY A 264 9.80 -4.79 2.89
C GLY A 264 8.30 -4.83 3.10
N ALA A 265 7.82 -4.53 4.31
CA ALA A 265 6.40 -4.42 4.62
C ALA A 265 5.76 -3.18 3.98
N VAL A 266 6.45 -2.04 3.89
CA VAL A 266 5.95 -0.86 3.16
C VAL A 266 5.77 -1.20 1.67
N THR A 267 6.80 -1.76 1.05
CA THR A 267 6.78 -2.22 -0.36
C THR A 267 5.69 -3.27 -0.57
N TYR A 268 5.46 -4.17 0.39
CA TYR A 268 4.36 -5.12 0.34
C TYR A 268 3.01 -4.42 0.16
N THR A 269 2.72 -3.36 0.92
CA THR A 269 1.44 -2.63 0.79
C THR A 269 1.29 -1.92 -0.56
N HIS A 270 2.40 -1.42 -1.11
CA HIS A 270 2.45 -0.82 -2.45
C HIS A 270 2.05 -1.85 -3.52
N GLU A 271 2.75 -2.98 -3.56
CA GLU A 271 2.57 -4.00 -4.57
C GLU A 271 1.25 -4.77 -4.39
N MET A 272 0.79 -4.94 -3.15
CA MET A 272 -0.54 -5.49 -2.90
C MET A 272 -1.65 -4.52 -3.30
N THR A 273 -1.42 -3.21 -3.31
CA THR A 273 -2.37 -2.28 -3.92
C THR A 273 -2.48 -2.53 -5.42
N HIS A 274 -1.36 -2.67 -6.14
CA HIS A 274 -1.38 -3.02 -7.56
C HIS A 274 -2.12 -4.32 -7.88
N ASN A 275 -2.03 -5.32 -6.99
CA ASN A 275 -2.71 -6.61 -7.13
C ASN A 275 -4.17 -6.63 -6.65
N SER A 276 -4.64 -5.61 -5.93
CA SER A 276 -5.93 -5.65 -5.21
C SER A 276 -6.86 -4.48 -5.53
N ASP A 277 -6.35 -3.37 -6.07
CA ASP A 277 -7.14 -2.15 -6.24
C ASP A 277 -8.38 -2.37 -7.12
N ARG A 278 -8.20 -2.94 -8.32
CA ARG A 278 -9.28 -3.13 -9.30
C ARG A 278 -10.45 -3.94 -8.77
N GLU A 279 -10.16 -5.11 -8.20
CA GLU A 279 -11.15 -6.14 -7.92
C GLU A 279 -11.61 -6.16 -6.45
N ILE A 280 -10.82 -5.59 -5.54
CA ILE A 280 -11.02 -5.71 -4.09
C ILE A 280 -11.14 -4.33 -3.43
N TYR A 281 -10.05 -3.53 -3.42
CA TYR A 281 -10.04 -2.31 -2.62
C TYR A 281 -11.00 -1.23 -3.15
N LEU A 282 -11.21 -1.17 -4.46
CA LEU A 282 -12.12 -0.21 -5.09
C LEU A 282 -13.56 -0.73 -5.26
N GLY A 283 -13.99 -1.65 -4.40
CA GLY A 283 -15.36 -2.20 -4.44
C GLY A 283 -15.64 -3.16 -5.60
N GLY A 284 -14.63 -3.46 -6.42
CA GLY A 284 -14.76 -4.26 -7.65
C GLY A 284 -15.25 -3.46 -8.86
N TYR A 285 -15.27 -2.13 -8.81
CA TYR A 285 -15.64 -1.27 -9.93
C TYR A 285 -14.48 -0.99 -10.89
N GLY A 286 -13.27 -1.37 -10.51
CA GLY A 286 -12.06 -1.04 -11.23
C GLY A 286 -11.60 0.41 -11.05
N ARG A 287 -10.35 0.67 -11.49
CA ARG A 287 -9.74 2.01 -11.49
C ARG A 287 -10.56 3.00 -12.31
N ARG A 288 -10.68 4.24 -11.82
CA ARG A 288 -11.25 5.34 -12.60
C ARG A 288 -10.41 5.62 -13.84
N ASN A 289 -11.08 5.86 -14.97
CA ASN A 289 -10.42 6.13 -16.24
C ASN A 289 -9.46 7.34 -16.14
N GLY A 290 -8.28 7.22 -16.76
CA GLY A 290 -7.23 8.24 -16.70
C GLY A 290 -6.30 8.17 -15.48
N LEU A 291 -6.67 7.46 -14.41
CA LEU A 291 -5.81 7.21 -13.24
C LEU A 291 -5.05 5.90 -13.41
N GLY A 292 -3.73 5.99 -13.47
CA GLY A 292 -2.83 4.83 -13.59
C GLY A 292 -2.65 4.06 -12.28
N PRO A 293 -2.03 2.87 -12.32
CA PRO A 293 -1.74 2.05 -11.13
C PRO A 293 -1.05 2.79 -9.97
N GLU A 294 -0.01 3.58 -10.27
CA GLU A 294 0.80 4.29 -9.26
C GLU A 294 0.04 5.38 -8.53
N PHE A 295 -1.07 5.86 -9.10
CA PHE A 295 -1.98 6.77 -8.43
C PHE A 295 -2.51 6.15 -7.12
N TYR A 296 -2.87 4.87 -7.17
CA TYR A 296 -3.51 4.16 -6.06
C TYR A 296 -2.51 3.66 -5.03
N ALA A 297 -1.33 3.21 -5.49
CA ALA A 297 -0.29 2.72 -4.61
C ALA A 297 0.42 3.88 -3.90
N LYS A 298 1.36 4.57 -4.57
CA LYS A 298 2.14 5.64 -3.94
C LYS A 298 1.26 6.84 -3.61
N GLY A 299 1.25 7.22 -2.33
CA GLY A 299 0.57 8.43 -1.85
C GLY A 299 -0.94 8.34 -1.69
N LEU A 300 -1.53 7.13 -1.75
CA LEU A 300 -2.95 6.92 -1.46
C LEU A 300 -3.19 5.71 -0.55
N LEU A 301 -3.00 4.47 -1.03
CA LEU A 301 -3.31 3.24 -0.29
C LEU A 301 -2.08 2.49 0.26
N GLN A 302 -0.87 2.94 -0.09
CA GLN A 302 0.37 2.48 0.53
C GLN A 302 0.51 3.02 1.97
N ALA A 303 1.07 2.19 2.86
CA ALA A 303 1.53 2.64 4.17
C ALA A 303 2.66 3.70 4.05
N PRO A 304 2.84 4.57 5.05
CA PRO A 304 3.96 5.52 5.09
C PRO A 304 5.31 4.79 5.03
N ASP A 305 6.30 5.41 4.37
CA ASP A 305 7.65 4.86 4.31
C ASP A 305 8.32 4.92 5.70
N HIS A 306 8.13 6.04 6.42
CA HIS A 306 8.66 6.25 7.77
C HIS A 306 7.60 6.85 8.72
N PRO A 307 7.72 6.62 10.05
CA PRO A 307 6.80 7.22 11.02
C PRO A 307 6.81 8.74 11.03
N TYR A 308 7.92 9.39 10.65
CA TYR A 308 8.11 10.84 10.68
C TYR A 308 7.80 11.53 9.34
N ASP A 309 7.38 10.78 8.32
CA ASP A 309 7.10 11.36 7.01
C ASP A 309 5.94 12.38 7.11
N PRO A 310 6.14 13.64 6.69
CA PRO A 310 5.11 14.67 6.74
C PRO A 310 4.15 14.54 5.56
N THR A 311 3.56 13.36 5.36
CA THR A 311 2.67 13.02 4.24
C THR A 311 1.33 12.48 4.75
N ILE A 312 0.25 12.81 4.05
CA ILE A 312 -1.06 12.22 4.31
C ILE A 312 -1.03 10.80 3.75
N THR A 313 -1.06 9.82 4.65
CA THR A 313 -1.06 8.39 4.32
C THR A 313 -1.91 7.63 5.32
N ILE A 314 -2.20 6.36 5.01
CA ILE A 314 -2.93 5.47 5.90
C ILE A 314 -1.98 4.34 6.29
N ASN A 315 -1.48 4.38 7.53
CA ASN A 315 -0.71 3.26 8.06
C ASN A 315 -1.65 2.07 8.27
N SER A 316 -1.39 0.98 7.55
CA SER A 316 -2.16 -0.25 7.63
C SER A 316 -1.34 -1.43 8.15
N ILE A 317 -0.03 -1.27 8.36
CA ILE A 317 0.88 -2.43 8.52
C ILE A 317 1.94 -2.26 9.61
N LEU A 318 2.50 -1.06 9.80
CA LEU A 318 3.62 -0.86 10.72
C LEU A 318 3.12 -0.51 12.12
N LYS A 319 3.71 -1.14 13.12
CA LYS A 319 3.59 -0.73 14.52
C LYS A 319 4.87 -0.02 14.93
N TYR A 320 4.73 1.19 15.46
CA TYR A 320 5.87 2.02 15.84
C TYR A 320 6.18 1.91 17.32
N GLU A 321 7.47 1.83 17.62
CA GLU A 321 8.04 1.70 18.95
C GLU A 321 8.09 3.05 19.67
N GLU A 322 8.28 3.04 20.98
CA GLU A 322 8.34 4.28 21.77
C GLU A 322 9.53 5.17 21.38
N ALA A 323 10.64 4.56 20.94
CA ALA A 323 11.80 5.29 20.44
C ALA A 323 11.50 6.10 19.15
N GLU A 324 10.51 5.66 18.36
CA GLU A 324 10.07 6.33 17.14
C GLU A 324 9.02 7.42 17.43
N ASN A 325 8.42 7.40 18.62
CA ASN A 325 7.33 8.30 19.01
C ASN A 325 7.68 9.80 19.02
N PRO A 326 8.90 10.27 19.38
CA PRO A 326 9.19 11.71 19.44
C PRO A 326 8.96 12.47 18.13
N THR A 327 9.22 11.84 16.98
CA THR A 327 9.08 12.46 15.65
C THR A 327 7.91 11.91 14.83
N ARG A 328 7.14 10.96 15.39
CA ARG A 328 6.03 10.26 14.73
C ARG A 328 4.90 11.20 14.30
N LEU A 329 4.51 11.15 13.03
CA LEU A 329 3.37 11.86 12.45
C LEU A 329 2.25 10.92 11.97
N GLN A 330 2.46 9.60 12.10
CA GLN A 330 1.56 8.56 11.60
C GLN A 330 0.93 7.78 12.77
N VAL A 331 -0.15 7.04 12.50
CA VAL A 331 -0.81 6.14 13.49
C VAL A 331 0.21 5.18 14.12
N LYS A 332 0.19 5.02 15.45
CA LYS A 332 1.15 4.20 16.20
C LYS A 332 0.96 2.71 15.92
N ASP A 333 -0.28 2.27 16.04
CA ASP A 333 -0.70 0.88 15.85
C ASP A 333 -2.01 0.85 15.06
N PRO A 334 -1.99 0.41 13.79
CA PRO A 334 -3.18 0.37 12.95
C PRO A 334 -4.21 -0.67 13.43
N THR A 335 -3.77 -1.75 14.07
CA THR A 335 -4.66 -2.80 14.60
C THR A 335 -5.48 -2.33 15.78
N GLU A 336 -4.96 -1.35 16.53
CA GLU A 336 -5.67 -0.69 17.63
C GLU A 336 -6.42 0.56 17.20
N ARG A 337 -5.99 1.25 16.14
CA ARG A 337 -6.66 2.47 15.68
C ARG A 337 -7.87 2.18 14.80
N PHE A 338 -7.84 1.12 14.00
CA PHE A 338 -8.88 0.84 13.02
C PHE A 338 -9.57 -0.49 13.31
N LYS A 339 -10.72 -0.44 13.99
CA LYS A 339 -11.57 -1.61 14.25
C LYS A 339 -12.67 -1.77 13.20
N ASN A 340 -13.02 -0.71 12.47
CA ASN A 340 -13.99 -0.71 11.36
C ASN A 340 -13.75 0.48 10.40
N ALA A 341 -14.58 0.61 9.35
CA ALA A 341 -14.52 1.70 8.38
C ALA A 341 -14.82 3.10 8.96
N GLU A 342 -15.67 3.19 9.99
CA GLU A 342 -16.02 4.44 10.68
C GLU A 342 -14.83 4.99 11.48
N ASP A 343 -14.02 4.12 12.09
CA ASP A 343 -12.78 4.51 12.76
C ASP A 343 -11.80 5.18 11.80
N LEU A 344 -11.68 4.66 10.56
CA LEU A 344 -10.86 5.25 9.51
C LEU A 344 -11.40 6.61 9.08
N GLN A 345 -12.71 6.73 8.87
CA GLN A 345 -13.34 8.01 8.57
C GLN A 345 -13.10 9.02 9.70
N THR A 346 -13.31 8.62 10.95
CA THR A 346 -13.10 9.46 12.13
C THR A 346 -11.65 9.91 12.25
N TYR A 347 -10.69 9.02 12.00
CA TYR A 347 -9.27 9.36 11.97
C TYR A 347 -8.99 10.44 10.93
N MET A 348 -9.44 10.23 9.71
CA MET A 348 -9.19 11.15 8.60
C MET A 348 -9.92 12.47 8.80
N HIS A 349 -11.14 12.46 9.32
CA HIS A 349 -11.89 13.67 9.67
C HIS A 349 -11.14 14.51 10.71
N ASN A 350 -10.71 13.90 11.82
CA ASN A 350 -9.99 14.60 12.88
C ASN A 350 -8.57 15.03 12.46
N LEU A 351 -7.91 14.27 11.56
CA LEU A 351 -6.66 14.69 10.92
C LEU A 351 -6.92 15.96 10.08
N PHE A 352 -7.97 15.96 9.25
CA PHE A 352 -8.32 17.12 8.43
C PHE A 352 -8.84 18.31 9.24
N ASP A 353 -9.39 18.11 10.43
CA ASP A 353 -9.67 19.21 11.37
C ASP A 353 -8.40 19.99 11.70
N VAL A 354 -7.29 19.30 11.98
CA VAL A 354 -5.99 19.93 12.22
C VAL A 354 -5.44 20.55 10.93
N ILE A 355 -5.46 19.81 9.82
CA ILE A 355 -4.92 20.29 8.54
C ILE A 355 -5.65 21.55 8.09
N TYR A 356 -6.98 21.55 8.03
CA TYR A 356 -7.74 22.73 7.61
C TYR A 356 -7.58 23.91 8.57
N MET A 357 -7.50 23.68 9.89
CA MET A 357 -7.17 24.76 10.82
C MET A 357 -5.80 25.38 10.51
N LEU A 358 -4.76 24.56 10.34
CA LEU A 358 -3.40 25.04 10.06
C LEU A 358 -3.28 25.70 8.68
N GLU A 359 -3.99 25.19 7.67
CA GLU A 359 -4.07 25.78 6.34
C GLU A 359 -4.78 27.13 6.39
N TYR A 360 -5.92 27.23 7.08
CA TYR A 360 -6.66 28.48 7.25
C TYR A 360 -5.82 29.56 7.91
N LEU A 361 -5.10 29.22 8.98
CA LEU A 361 -4.22 30.17 9.68
C LEU A 361 -3.03 30.61 8.82
N GLU A 362 -2.41 29.71 8.05
CA GLU A 362 -1.33 30.08 7.11
C GLU A 362 -1.86 30.94 5.96
N GLY A 363 -2.97 30.55 5.34
CA GLY A 363 -3.56 31.27 4.22
C GLY A 363 -3.95 32.70 4.59
N ASN A 364 -4.58 32.89 5.77
CA ASN A 364 -4.89 34.22 6.29
C ASN A 364 -3.65 35.07 6.58
N ALA A 365 -2.55 34.46 7.03
CA ALA A 365 -1.30 35.20 7.21
C ALA A 365 -0.69 35.61 5.85
N VAL A 366 -0.71 34.72 4.86
CA VAL A 366 -0.09 34.96 3.54
C VAL A 366 -0.84 36.02 2.73
N VAL A 367 -2.17 36.04 2.74
CA VAL A 367 -2.96 37.04 1.97
C VAL A 367 -2.76 38.48 2.47
N ASN A 368 -2.21 38.64 3.67
CA ASN A 368 -1.87 39.93 4.27
C ASN A 368 -0.41 40.37 4.02
N LEU A 369 0.38 39.59 3.27
CA LEU A 369 1.73 39.98 2.86
C LEU A 369 1.71 40.92 1.64
N ASP A 370 2.86 41.50 1.32
CA ASP A 370 3.05 42.22 0.06
C ASP A 370 3.04 41.25 -1.14
N ILE A 371 2.67 41.77 -2.32
CA ILE A 371 2.52 40.97 -3.56
C ILE A 371 3.80 40.18 -3.90
N SER A 372 4.98 40.79 -3.75
CA SER A 372 6.26 40.14 -4.03
C SER A 372 6.46 38.91 -3.13
N LYS A 373 6.15 39.05 -1.84
CA LYS A 373 6.25 37.97 -0.85
C LYS A 373 5.21 36.88 -1.08
N LYS A 374 3.97 37.24 -1.47
CA LYS A 374 2.96 36.24 -1.91
C LYS A 374 3.49 35.39 -3.07
N ASN A 375 4.11 36.02 -4.08
CA ASN A 375 4.65 35.33 -5.25
C ASN A 375 5.79 34.35 -4.90
N GLU A 376 6.58 34.66 -3.86
CA GLU A 376 7.64 33.79 -3.39
C GLU A 376 7.12 32.53 -2.67
N LEU A 377 5.96 32.62 -2.02
CA LEU A 377 5.39 31.56 -1.17
C LEU A 377 4.28 30.75 -1.84
N LEU A 378 3.63 31.29 -2.88
CA LEU A 378 2.46 30.69 -3.51
C LEU A 378 2.73 30.29 -4.97
N ARG A 379 1.95 29.32 -5.43
CA ARG A 379 1.88 28.90 -6.84
C ARG A 379 0.43 28.72 -7.25
N ARG A 380 0.17 28.77 -8.55
CA ARG A 380 -1.10 28.34 -9.12
C ARG A 380 -0.96 26.90 -9.62
N ILE A 381 -1.97 26.07 -9.34
CA ILE A 381 -2.08 24.72 -9.91
C ILE A 381 -3.11 24.72 -11.04
N GLU A 382 -2.81 24.02 -12.14
CA GLU A 382 -3.67 23.97 -13.32
C GLU A 382 -3.74 22.56 -13.91
N ASN A 383 -4.84 22.29 -14.60
CA ASN A 383 -5.03 21.08 -15.39
C ASN A 383 -4.49 21.30 -16.81
N LYS A 384 -3.49 20.51 -17.20
CA LYS A 384 -2.98 20.46 -18.57
C LYS A 384 -3.51 19.20 -19.25
N PHE A 385 -4.05 19.38 -20.45
CA PHE A 385 -4.58 18.29 -21.25
C PHE A 385 -3.67 17.98 -22.42
N GLU A 386 -3.32 16.72 -22.58
CA GLU A 386 -2.59 16.20 -23.73
C GLU A 386 -3.43 15.13 -24.42
N THR A 387 -3.13 14.83 -25.69
CA THR A 387 -3.81 13.73 -26.39
C THR A 387 -3.37 12.40 -25.81
N ASP A 388 -4.33 11.61 -25.36
CA ASP A 388 -4.12 10.26 -24.84
C ASP A 388 -3.94 9.23 -25.97
N PRO A 389 -3.33 8.07 -25.69
CA PRO A 389 -3.24 6.96 -26.65
C PRO A 389 -4.59 6.47 -27.17
N ASP A 390 -5.66 6.72 -26.42
CA ASP A 390 -7.04 6.41 -26.79
C ASP A 390 -7.71 7.51 -27.66
N GLY A 391 -6.97 8.58 -27.98
CA GLY A 391 -7.40 9.72 -28.79
C GLY A 391 -8.16 10.79 -28.00
N SER A 392 -8.45 10.56 -26.72
CA SER A 392 -9.14 11.53 -25.88
C SER A 392 -8.20 12.66 -25.40
N LYS A 393 -8.80 13.74 -24.88
CA LYS A 393 -8.10 14.88 -24.25
C LYS A 393 -8.80 15.27 -22.95
N VAL A 394 -9.18 14.25 -22.18
CA VAL A 394 -10.05 14.42 -21.01
C VAL A 394 -9.35 14.14 -19.69
N TYR A 395 -8.17 13.53 -19.71
CA TYR A 395 -7.37 13.31 -18.51
C TYR A 395 -6.33 14.40 -18.36
N ALA A 396 -6.31 15.05 -17.20
CA ALA A 396 -5.35 16.11 -16.90
C ALA A 396 -4.04 15.55 -16.33
N THR A 397 -2.94 16.23 -16.60
CA THR A 397 -1.77 16.33 -15.71
C THR A 397 -1.87 17.61 -14.89
N ASN A 398 -1.26 17.67 -13.70
CA ASN A 398 -1.23 18.91 -12.93
C ASN A 398 0.06 19.68 -13.22
N ILE A 399 -0.03 20.98 -13.50
CA ILE A 399 1.12 21.90 -13.59
C ILE A 399 1.06 22.85 -12.40
N VAL A 400 2.21 23.10 -11.79
CA VAL A 400 2.37 24.13 -10.75
C VAL A 400 3.23 25.26 -11.31
N ARG A 401 2.69 26.48 -11.39
CA ARG A 401 3.41 27.61 -11.97
C ARG A 401 3.39 28.84 -11.07
N TYR A 402 4.25 29.81 -11.39
CA TYR A 402 4.15 31.14 -10.82
C TYR A 402 2.80 31.77 -11.16
N LEU A 403 2.29 32.56 -10.21
CA LEU A 403 1.12 33.39 -10.43
C LEU A 403 1.50 34.62 -11.26
N THR A 404 0.60 35.07 -12.12
CA THR A 404 0.75 36.35 -12.82
C THR A 404 0.49 37.51 -11.86
N ALA A 405 0.92 38.73 -12.22
CA ALA A 405 0.64 39.92 -11.43
C ALA A 405 -0.86 40.14 -11.22
N GLU A 406 -1.69 39.87 -12.24
CA GLU A 406 -3.15 39.99 -12.12
C GLU A 406 -3.74 38.98 -11.13
N GLU A 407 -3.27 37.72 -11.18
CA GLU A 407 -3.71 36.68 -10.25
C GLU A 407 -3.32 37.02 -8.81
N LEU A 408 -2.07 37.48 -8.59
CA LEU A 408 -1.60 37.88 -7.26
C LEU A 408 -2.42 39.03 -6.66
N ASN A 409 -2.84 39.99 -7.48
CA ASN A 409 -3.68 41.11 -7.04
C ASN A 409 -5.08 40.66 -6.58
N LYS A 410 -5.57 39.51 -7.05
CA LYS A 410 -6.85 38.93 -6.60
C LYS A 410 -6.74 38.26 -5.22
N LEU A 411 -5.52 37.93 -4.77
CA LEU A 411 -5.28 37.17 -3.53
C LEU A 411 -5.35 38.05 -2.27
N ASN A 412 -6.52 38.62 -1.98
CA ASN A 412 -6.75 39.55 -0.86
C ASN A 412 -7.57 38.98 0.30
N SER A 413 -8.05 37.73 0.18
CA SER A 413 -8.83 37.02 1.19
C SER A 413 -8.46 35.54 1.22
N PHE A 414 -8.79 34.84 2.30
CA PHE A 414 -8.54 33.39 2.35
C PHE A 414 -9.29 32.65 1.23
N GLU A 415 -10.54 33.04 0.98
CA GLU A 415 -11.41 32.45 -0.04
C GLU A 415 -10.83 32.62 -1.45
N SER A 416 -10.17 33.75 -1.71
CA SER A 416 -9.52 33.99 -3.00
C SER A 416 -8.41 32.98 -3.30
N LEU A 417 -7.78 32.37 -2.29
CA LEU A 417 -6.81 31.28 -2.49
C LEU A 417 -7.49 30.02 -3.07
N ILE A 418 -8.71 29.73 -2.62
CA ILE A 418 -9.49 28.59 -3.10
C ILE A 418 -10.01 28.87 -4.52
N GLU A 419 -10.57 30.06 -4.74
CA GLU A 419 -11.20 30.47 -6.00
C GLU A 419 -10.21 30.62 -7.17
N ASN A 420 -8.93 30.85 -6.87
CA ASN A 420 -7.89 31.07 -7.88
C ASN A 420 -6.88 29.91 -7.97
N ASP A 421 -7.27 28.71 -7.53
CA ASP A 421 -6.48 27.48 -7.60
C ASP A 421 -5.06 27.64 -7.04
N VAL A 422 -4.97 28.21 -5.85
CA VAL A 422 -3.69 28.49 -5.21
C VAL A 422 -3.24 27.30 -4.37
N ILE A 423 -1.94 27.04 -4.40
CA ILE A 423 -1.23 26.14 -3.49
C ILE A 423 -0.03 26.86 -2.88
N THR A 424 0.50 26.33 -1.77
CA THR A 424 1.83 26.76 -1.33
C THR A 424 2.90 26.22 -2.29
N ARG A 425 3.97 26.98 -2.46
CA ARG A 425 5.19 26.55 -3.15
C ARG A 425 5.90 25.42 -2.40
N ARG A 426 5.97 25.53 -1.07
CA ARG A 426 6.77 24.68 -0.19
C ARG A 426 6.40 23.20 -0.36
N GLY A 427 7.34 22.37 -0.79
CA GLY A 427 7.14 20.92 -0.92
C GLY A 427 6.39 20.46 -2.19
N TYR A 428 6.08 21.38 -3.11
CA TYR A 428 5.45 21.11 -4.41
C TYR A 428 6.24 21.68 -5.60
N GLU A 429 7.49 22.05 -5.40
CA GLU A 429 8.42 22.30 -6.50
C GLU A 429 8.86 20.94 -7.06
N ASN A 430 8.56 20.68 -8.34
CA ASN A 430 8.89 19.43 -9.01
C ASN A 430 10.02 19.65 -10.03
N ASP A 431 11.24 19.82 -9.51
CA ASP A 431 12.43 20.16 -10.28
C ASP A 431 12.19 21.35 -11.25
N ASN A 432 12.89 21.38 -12.39
CA ASN A 432 12.76 22.43 -13.41
C ASN A 432 11.50 22.27 -14.29
N ASP A 433 10.80 21.13 -14.27
CA ASP A 433 9.67 20.84 -15.18
C ASP A 433 8.32 21.29 -14.58
N ASN A 434 8.23 21.46 -13.25
CA ASN A 434 7.04 21.98 -12.55
C ASN A 434 5.71 21.24 -12.88
N THR A 435 5.82 20.07 -13.51
CA THR A 435 4.73 19.28 -14.07
C THR A 435 4.63 17.96 -13.32
N PHE A 436 3.48 17.71 -12.69
CA PHE A 436 3.15 16.44 -12.06
C PHE A 436 2.52 15.52 -13.11
N LYS A 437 3.34 14.59 -13.62
CA LYS A 437 2.94 13.65 -14.67
C LYS A 437 1.87 12.69 -14.15
N ARG A 438 1.05 12.14 -15.04
CA ARG A 438 0.11 11.08 -14.65
C ARG A 438 0.89 9.83 -14.23
N ASN A 439 0.35 9.09 -13.26
CA ASN A 439 0.95 7.85 -12.77
C ASN A 439 2.35 8.07 -12.14
N GLY A 440 2.51 9.18 -11.42
CA GLY A 440 3.76 9.56 -10.76
C GLY A 440 3.79 9.22 -9.27
N TYR A 441 4.99 9.16 -8.70
CA TYR A 441 5.24 8.83 -7.29
C TYR A 441 5.09 10.06 -6.39
N TYR A 442 3.92 10.69 -6.43
CA TYR A 442 3.64 11.92 -5.68
C TYR A 442 2.86 11.64 -4.39
N THR A 443 3.10 12.47 -3.37
CA THR A 443 2.45 12.39 -2.06
C THR A 443 1.90 13.76 -1.67
N ILE A 444 0.75 13.78 -0.97
CA ILE A 444 0.23 15.01 -0.39
C ILE A 444 0.96 15.27 0.93
N LYS A 445 1.53 16.46 1.09
CA LYS A 445 2.26 16.82 2.30
C LYS A 445 1.28 17.28 3.38
N LEU A 446 1.51 16.90 4.63
CA LEU A 446 0.69 17.31 5.77
C LEU A 446 0.73 18.83 5.98
N PHE A 447 1.90 19.45 5.82
CA PHE A 447 2.14 20.84 6.23
C PHE A 447 2.32 21.81 5.07
N SER A 448 1.95 21.40 3.85
CA SER A 448 1.96 22.25 2.67
C SER A 448 0.54 22.41 2.14
N PRO A 449 -0.10 23.57 2.35
CA PRO A 449 -1.48 23.77 1.95
C PRO A 449 -1.73 23.61 0.44
N ILE A 450 -2.79 22.86 0.10
CA ILE A 450 -3.44 22.90 -1.21
C ILE A 450 -4.82 23.52 -0.99
N TYR A 451 -4.91 24.85 -1.14
CA TYR A 451 -6.17 25.58 -0.97
C TYR A 451 -7.12 25.30 -2.13
N SER A 452 -6.57 25.15 -3.33
CA SER A 452 -7.29 24.80 -4.55
C SER A 452 -8.26 23.62 -4.37
N ALA A 453 -9.37 23.73 -5.08
CA ALA A 453 -10.33 22.65 -5.31
C ALA A 453 -10.44 22.35 -6.82
N LEU A 454 -9.32 22.48 -7.54
CA LEU A 454 -9.22 22.30 -8.99
C LEU A 454 -9.86 20.98 -9.42
N SER A 455 -10.97 21.10 -10.15
CA SER A 455 -11.74 19.98 -10.68
C SER A 455 -11.54 19.83 -12.19
N ASN A 456 -11.96 18.68 -12.71
CA ASN A 456 -12.05 18.41 -14.14
C ASN A 456 -13.46 17.93 -14.52
N ASP A 457 -14.23 18.84 -15.11
CA ASP A 457 -15.58 18.61 -15.62
C ASP A 457 -15.64 17.62 -16.79
N LYS A 458 -14.50 17.36 -17.45
CA LYS A 458 -14.40 16.46 -18.61
C LYS A 458 -13.91 15.07 -18.25
N GLY A 459 -13.36 14.84 -17.06
CA GLY A 459 -12.73 13.57 -16.72
C GLY A 459 -12.07 13.59 -15.35
N THR A 460 -10.74 13.42 -15.33
CA THR A 460 -9.96 13.21 -14.10
C THR A 460 -8.95 14.36 -13.87
N PRO A 461 -8.82 14.93 -12.65
CA PRO A 461 -8.09 16.16 -12.38
C PRO A 461 -6.58 15.97 -12.13
N GLY A 462 -5.97 14.90 -12.65
CA GLY A 462 -4.54 14.60 -12.48
C GLY A 462 -4.16 14.03 -11.11
N ASP A 463 -2.88 13.71 -10.97
CA ASP A 463 -2.35 12.88 -9.88
C ASP A 463 -2.28 13.58 -8.52
N LEU A 464 -1.93 14.88 -8.48
CA LEU A 464 -1.73 15.62 -7.24
C LEU A 464 -3.09 16.06 -6.67
N MET A 465 -3.91 16.71 -7.49
CA MET A 465 -5.26 17.11 -7.07
C MET A 465 -6.17 15.91 -6.83
N GLY A 466 -6.05 14.86 -7.65
CA GLY A 466 -6.77 13.61 -7.47
C GLY A 466 -6.55 13.02 -6.07
N ARG A 467 -5.30 12.90 -5.60
CA ARG A 467 -5.02 12.37 -4.26
C ARG A 467 -5.51 13.29 -3.15
N ARG A 468 -5.33 14.62 -3.29
CA ARG A 468 -5.80 15.57 -2.28
C ARG A 468 -7.32 15.48 -2.08
N ILE A 469 -8.10 15.56 -3.16
CA ILE A 469 -9.56 15.48 -3.10
C ILE A 469 -10.03 14.10 -2.61
N ALA A 470 -9.35 13.01 -3.01
CA ALA A 470 -9.67 11.67 -2.51
C ALA A 470 -9.54 11.58 -0.98
N PHE A 471 -8.51 12.18 -0.39
CA PHE A 471 -8.36 12.24 1.07
C PHE A 471 -9.39 13.15 1.74
N GLU A 472 -9.76 14.28 1.13
CA GLU A 472 -10.83 15.15 1.64
C GLU A 472 -12.20 14.45 1.61
N LEU A 473 -12.48 13.64 0.59
CA LEU A 473 -13.68 12.82 0.52
C LEU A 473 -13.67 11.67 1.53
N LEU A 474 -12.51 11.06 1.79
CA LEU A 474 -12.37 10.07 2.87
C LEU A 474 -12.69 10.69 4.23
N ALA A 475 -12.23 11.92 4.49
CA ALA A 475 -12.53 12.65 5.71
C ALA A 475 -14.01 13.07 5.81
N ALA A 476 -14.65 13.43 4.68
CA ALA A 476 -16.03 13.89 4.65
C ALA A 476 -17.07 12.77 4.71
N LYS A 477 -16.82 11.65 4.01
CA LYS A 477 -17.82 10.61 3.72
C LYS A 477 -17.32 9.18 3.94
N GLY A 478 -16.06 9.00 4.36
CA GLY A 478 -15.50 7.68 4.60
C GLY A 478 -14.99 6.99 3.33
N PHE A 479 -14.48 5.77 3.51
CA PHE A 479 -13.79 5.05 2.42
C PHE A 479 -14.77 4.62 1.32
N LYS A 480 -15.83 3.91 1.70
CA LYS A 480 -16.81 3.35 0.76
C LYS A 480 -17.69 4.41 0.10
N ASP A 481 -18.11 5.44 0.83
CA ASP A 481 -19.12 6.39 0.34
C ASP A 481 -18.51 7.72 -0.12
N GLY A 482 -17.22 7.96 0.16
CA GLY A 482 -16.50 9.17 -0.26
C GLY A 482 -15.36 8.88 -1.23
N MET A 483 -14.33 8.17 -0.76
CA MET A 483 -13.11 7.94 -1.53
C MET A 483 -13.34 7.01 -2.72
N VAL A 484 -13.94 5.83 -2.51
CA VAL A 484 -14.15 4.80 -3.55
C VAL A 484 -14.95 5.33 -4.75
N PRO A 485 -16.09 6.03 -4.60
CA PRO A 485 -16.84 6.54 -5.74
C PRO A 485 -16.06 7.56 -6.58
N TYR A 486 -15.08 8.25 -5.98
CA TYR A 486 -14.26 9.26 -6.66
C TYR A 486 -13.06 8.68 -7.40
N ILE A 487 -12.45 7.61 -6.88
CA ILE A 487 -11.25 7.01 -7.49
C ILE A 487 -11.57 5.72 -8.27
N SER A 488 -12.83 5.31 -8.36
CA SER A 488 -13.23 4.11 -9.11
C SER A 488 -14.21 4.44 -10.24
N ASN A 489 -14.47 3.45 -11.09
CA ASN A 489 -15.49 3.54 -12.13
C ASN A 489 -16.90 3.19 -11.61
N GLN A 490 -17.18 3.37 -10.31
CA GLN A 490 -18.50 3.06 -9.71
C GLN A 490 -19.67 3.70 -10.46
N PHE A 491 -19.49 4.92 -10.97
CA PHE A 491 -20.53 5.64 -11.72
C PHE A 491 -20.35 5.57 -13.25
N ALA A 492 -19.55 4.65 -13.78
CA ALA A 492 -19.28 4.57 -15.22
C ALA A 492 -20.53 4.26 -16.06
N GLU A 493 -21.40 3.34 -15.62
CA GLU A 493 -22.64 3.06 -16.36
C GLU A 493 -23.59 4.26 -16.38
N GLU A 494 -23.63 5.04 -15.30
CA GLU A 494 -24.43 6.26 -15.27
C GLU A 494 -23.84 7.36 -16.14
N ALA A 495 -22.52 7.57 -16.10
CA ALA A 495 -21.84 8.48 -17.01
C ALA A 495 -22.16 8.14 -18.48
N LYS A 496 -22.12 6.85 -18.82
CA LYS A 496 -22.47 6.36 -20.15
C LYS A 496 -23.93 6.66 -20.52
N ALA A 497 -24.87 6.48 -19.59
CA ALA A 497 -26.27 6.81 -19.79
C ALA A 497 -26.51 8.32 -19.98
N ASN A 498 -25.72 9.17 -19.32
CA ASN A 498 -25.75 10.62 -19.45
C ASN A 498 -25.06 11.13 -20.73
N GLY A 499 -24.40 10.24 -21.48
CA GLY A 499 -23.66 10.59 -22.71
C GLY A 499 -22.19 10.93 -22.48
N ASP A 500 -21.72 10.91 -21.23
CA ASP A 500 -20.32 11.13 -20.87
C ASP A 500 -19.52 9.84 -21.12
N VAL A 501 -18.83 9.81 -22.26
CA VAL A 501 -18.25 8.59 -22.82
C VAL A 501 -16.90 8.86 -23.45
N ILE A 502 -16.06 7.83 -23.45
CA ILE A 502 -14.75 7.78 -24.11
C ILE A 502 -14.64 6.47 -24.90
N THR A 503 -13.73 6.45 -25.87
CA THR A 503 -13.38 5.23 -26.60
C THR A 503 -12.08 4.69 -26.02
N SER A 504 -12.13 3.55 -25.33
CA SER A 504 -10.94 2.87 -24.81
C SER A 504 -10.82 1.49 -25.44
N TYR A 505 -9.68 1.19 -26.06
CA TYR A 505 -9.43 -0.07 -26.79
C TYR A 505 -10.55 -0.44 -27.78
N GLY A 506 -11.05 0.55 -28.53
CA GLY A 506 -12.13 0.37 -29.51
C GLY A 506 -13.53 0.18 -28.90
N LYS A 507 -13.69 0.29 -27.57
CA LYS A 507 -14.98 0.17 -26.88
C LYS A 507 -15.41 1.51 -26.30
N LYS A 508 -16.69 1.84 -26.49
CA LYS A 508 -17.32 3.00 -25.86
C LYS A 508 -17.69 2.68 -24.41
N ILE A 509 -17.00 3.33 -23.48
CA ILE A 509 -17.20 3.18 -22.02
C ILE A 509 -17.61 4.52 -21.41
N GLY A 510 -18.24 4.48 -20.23
CA GLY A 510 -18.59 5.69 -19.51
C GLY A 510 -17.37 6.39 -18.92
N ASN A 511 -17.42 7.72 -18.90
CA ASN A 511 -16.35 8.58 -18.42
C ASN A 511 -16.79 9.32 -17.16
N VAL A 512 -16.30 8.87 -16.00
CA VAL A 512 -16.68 9.45 -14.72
C VAL A 512 -15.99 10.81 -14.54
N THR A 513 -16.77 11.89 -14.60
CA THR A 513 -16.33 13.27 -14.38
C THR A 513 -16.40 13.68 -12.92
N ASP A 514 -15.62 14.68 -12.51
CA ASP A 514 -15.67 15.19 -11.14
C ASP A 514 -17.04 15.78 -10.78
N ASP A 515 -17.74 16.34 -11.76
CA ASP A 515 -19.10 16.89 -11.59
C ASP A 515 -20.12 15.78 -11.26
N LEU A 516 -20.03 14.64 -11.95
CA LEU A 516 -20.90 13.49 -11.65
C LEU A 516 -20.62 12.98 -10.24
N VAL A 517 -19.34 12.85 -9.87
CA VAL A 517 -18.97 12.39 -8.53
C VAL A 517 -19.47 13.34 -7.45
N LEU A 518 -19.27 14.65 -7.60
CA LEU A 518 -19.73 15.65 -6.62
C LEU A 518 -21.24 15.55 -6.40
N LYS A 519 -22.01 15.51 -7.50
CA LYS A 519 -23.48 15.39 -7.46
C LYS A 519 -23.93 14.13 -6.73
N LYS A 520 -23.25 13.01 -6.93
CA LYS A 520 -23.62 11.71 -6.36
C LYS A 520 -23.19 11.52 -4.92
N VAL A 521 -21.97 11.93 -4.57
CA VAL A 521 -21.46 11.76 -3.22
C VAL A 521 -22.18 12.68 -2.24
N PHE A 522 -22.59 13.87 -2.68
CA PHE A 522 -23.22 14.87 -1.82
C PHE A 522 -24.69 15.13 -2.13
N ASP A 523 -25.33 14.31 -2.96
CA ASP A 523 -26.75 14.44 -3.31
C ASP A 523 -27.15 15.88 -3.73
N ASN A 524 -26.33 16.49 -4.60
CA ASN A 524 -26.44 17.88 -5.05
C ASN A 524 -26.36 18.97 -3.97
N ARG A 525 -25.86 18.67 -2.76
CA ARG A 525 -25.65 19.66 -1.70
C ARG A 525 -24.71 20.80 -2.09
N TYR A 526 -23.71 20.51 -2.92
CA TYR A 526 -22.72 21.49 -3.40
C TYR A 526 -22.82 21.65 -4.91
N SER A 527 -22.78 22.89 -5.37
CA SER A 527 -22.80 23.25 -6.79
C SER A 527 -21.42 23.14 -7.45
N SER A 528 -20.34 23.16 -6.66
CA SER A 528 -18.96 23.07 -7.14
C SER A 528 -18.02 22.51 -6.07
N TRP A 529 -16.85 22.02 -6.50
CA TRP A 529 -15.78 21.60 -5.58
C TRP A 529 -15.23 22.76 -4.75
N VAL A 530 -15.25 23.99 -5.29
CA VAL A 530 -14.91 25.22 -4.56
C VAL A 530 -15.88 25.45 -3.40
N GLU A 531 -17.19 25.27 -3.61
CA GLU A 531 -18.19 25.40 -2.56
C GLU A 531 -18.02 24.32 -1.48
N PHE A 532 -17.79 23.06 -1.90
CA PHE A 532 -17.45 21.98 -0.96
C PHE A 532 -16.22 22.35 -0.11
N LYS A 533 -15.14 22.79 -0.74
CA LYS A 533 -13.89 23.15 -0.06
C LYS A 533 -14.07 24.28 0.94
N LYS A 534 -14.80 25.33 0.57
CA LYS A 534 -15.18 26.43 1.48
C LYS A 534 -15.98 25.92 2.67
N ALA A 535 -17.01 25.11 2.42
CA ALA A 535 -17.83 24.54 3.49
C ALA A 535 -17.01 23.67 4.46
N MET A 536 -15.99 22.95 3.96
CA MET A 536 -15.09 22.18 4.83
C MET A 536 -14.26 23.08 5.75
N TYR A 537 -13.76 24.23 5.27
CA TYR A 537 -13.08 25.21 6.12
C TYR A 537 -14.06 25.87 7.11
N ASP A 538 -15.23 26.32 6.65
CA ASP A 538 -16.25 26.98 7.47
C ASP A 538 -16.70 26.11 8.64
N GLU A 539 -16.84 24.80 8.42
CA GLU A 539 -17.16 23.83 9.47
C GLU A 539 -16.15 23.87 10.63
N ARG A 540 -14.84 24.02 10.34
CA ARG A 540 -13.78 24.06 11.36
C ARG A 540 -13.71 25.44 12.00
N ILE A 541 -13.85 26.50 11.21
CA ILE A 541 -13.85 27.88 11.70
C ILE A 541 -14.94 28.07 12.76
N ALA A 542 -16.13 27.53 12.52
CA ALA A 542 -17.24 27.56 13.48
C ALA A 542 -16.94 26.86 14.81
N LYS A 543 -15.96 25.96 14.85
CA LYS A 543 -15.56 25.18 16.05
C LYS A 543 -14.36 25.75 16.79
N PHE A 544 -13.69 26.80 16.30
CA PHE A 544 -12.45 27.33 16.89
C PHE A 544 -12.56 27.75 18.36
N ASN A 545 -13.75 28.15 18.81
CA ASN A 545 -13.99 28.50 20.22
C ASN A 545 -13.93 27.29 21.17
N ASN A 546 -13.95 26.07 20.64
CA ASN A 546 -13.90 24.82 21.39
C ASN A 546 -12.54 24.11 21.28
N LEU A 547 -11.51 24.78 20.75
CA LEU A 547 -10.18 24.21 20.56
C LEU A 547 -9.61 23.71 21.90
N ILE A 548 -9.21 22.44 21.95
CA ILE A 548 -8.58 21.87 23.14
C ILE A 548 -7.17 22.44 23.35
N SER A 549 -6.72 22.47 24.60
CA SER A 549 -5.36 22.93 24.91
C SER A 549 -4.30 21.89 24.58
N ILE A 550 -3.16 22.34 24.06
CA ILE A 550 -1.96 21.52 23.85
C ILE A 550 -0.72 22.24 24.35
N SER A 551 0.32 21.47 24.71
CA SER A 551 1.63 22.01 25.05
C SER A 551 2.72 21.36 24.21
N PHE A 552 3.66 22.17 23.73
CA PHE A 552 4.83 21.69 22.98
C PHE A 552 6.01 22.64 23.14
N TYR A 553 7.21 22.19 22.78
CA TYR A 553 8.38 23.06 22.70
C TYR A 553 8.36 23.80 21.37
N ASN A 554 8.31 25.13 21.41
CA ASN A 554 8.31 25.95 20.21
C ASN A 554 9.63 25.75 19.44
N PRO A 555 9.59 25.19 18.21
CA PRO A 555 10.80 24.84 17.47
C PRO A 555 11.50 26.06 16.86
N ASN A 556 10.89 27.24 16.89
CA ASN A 556 11.42 28.47 16.28
C ASN A 556 12.17 29.36 17.29
N VAL A 557 12.40 28.89 18.51
CA VAL A 557 13.19 29.59 19.53
C VAL A 557 14.29 28.67 20.06
N SER A 558 15.38 29.24 20.56
CA SER A 558 16.47 28.47 21.17
C SER A 558 15.94 27.60 22.32
N PHE A 559 16.35 26.33 22.35
CA PHE A 559 15.89 25.36 23.33
C PHE A 559 16.28 25.80 24.75
N SER A 560 15.27 26.08 25.58
CA SER A 560 15.41 26.48 26.98
C SER A 560 14.15 26.07 27.74
N ARG A 561 14.13 26.11 29.08
CA ARG A 561 12.88 25.82 29.83
C ARG A 561 11.71 26.74 29.43
N ASN A 562 12.01 27.94 28.93
CA ASN A 562 11.02 28.91 28.48
C ASN A 562 10.50 28.67 27.05
N SER A 563 11.03 27.67 26.31
CA SER A 563 10.54 27.35 24.97
C SER A 563 9.26 26.52 24.96
N LYS A 564 8.85 25.94 26.10
CA LYS A 564 7.56 25.24 26.22
C LYS A 564 6.43 26.26 26.19
N VAL A 565 5.54 26.12 25.22
CA VAL A 565 4.33 26.93 25.07
C VAL A 565 3.09 26.09 25.33
N THR A 566 2.06 26.68 25.91
CA THR A 566 0.73 26.08 26.06
C THR A 566 -0.26 26.89 25.25
N ILE A 567 -0.83 26.26 24.24
CA ILE A 567 -1.87 26.86 23.40
C ILE A 567 -3.21 26.58 24.06
N THR A 568 -3.99 27.62 24.29
CA THR A 568 -5.32 27.52 24.94
C THR A 568 -6.46 28.00 24.05
N ASN A 569 -6.15 28.65 22.93
CA ASN A 569 -7.13 29.17 21.99
C ASN A 569 -6.51 29.36 20.60
N ILE A 570 -7.37 29.62 19.62
CA ILE A 570 -6.98 29.80 18.23
C ILE A 570 -6.14 31.05 17.97
N ASP A 571 -6.32 32.13 18.74
CA ASP A 571 -5.63 33.40 18.53
C ASP A 571 -4.12 33.28 18.81
N MET A 572 -3.75 32.44 19.79
CA MET A 572 -2.35 32.10 20.06
C MET A 572 -1.71 31.41 18.84
N LEU A 573 -2.40 30.43 18.25
CA LEU A 573 -1.93 29.76 17.04
C LEU A 573 -1.84 30.73 15.86
N ARG A 574 -2.87 31.58 15.68
CA ARG A 574 -2.90 32.59 14.62
C ARG A 574 -1.69 33.51 14.70
N LYS A 575 -1.37 34.01 15.90
CA LYS A 575 -0.19 34.85 16.11
C LYS A 575 1.10 34.12 15.76
N MET A 576 1.31 32.93 16.32
CA MET A 576 2.53 32.15 16.07
C MET A 576 2.74 31.81 14.59
N ILE A 577 1.67 31.41 13.89
CA ILE A 577 1.74 31.12 12.46
C ILE A 577 1.97 32.39 11.64
N THR A 578 1.32 33.50 11.99
CA THR A 578 1.54 34.80 11.32
C THR A 578 2.99 35.25 11.44
N ASP A 579 3.57 35.15 12.64
CA ASP A 579 4.96 35.53 12.88
C ASP A 579 5.93 34.61 12.12
N ALA A 580 5.64 33.30 12.08
CA ALA A 580 6.45 32.34 11.30
C ALA A 580 6.35 32.60 9.78
N VAL A 581 5.17 32.90 9.26
CA VAL A 581 4.95 33.23 7.83
C VAL A 581 5.72 34.50 7.45
N LYS A 582 5.65 35.55 8.26
CA LYS A 582 6.42 36.79 8.03
C LYS A 582 7.92 36.53 8.04
N ALA A 583 8.41 35.75 8.99
CA ALA A 583 9.83 35.42 9.08
C ALA A 583 10.30 34.60 7.86
N ASP A 584 9.53 33.60 7.43
CA ASP A 584 9.88 32.79 6.26
C ASP A 584 9.77 33.59 4.94
N ALA A 585 8.88 34.57 4.86
CA ALA A 585 8.80 35.49 3.72
C ALA A 585 10.06 36.37 3.57
N GLU A 586 10.81 36.61 4.64
CA GLU A 586 12.06 37.39 4.60
C GLU A 586 13.33 36.54 4.51
N ASP A 587 13.23 35.22 4.67
CA ASP A 587 14.37 34.31 4.80
C ASP A 587 14.50 33.38 3.60
N GLU A 588 15.48 33.64 2.73
CA GLU A 588 15.72 32.84 1.51
C GLU A 588 16.01 31.36 1.80
N LEU A 589 16.73 31.05 2.89
CA LEU A 589 17.00 29.66 3.26
C LEU A 589 15.69 28.97 3.66
N ALA A 590 14.83 29.64 4.42
CA ALA A 590 13.53 29.09 4.81
C ALA A 590 12.58 28.85 3.62
N LYS A 591 12.74 29.58 2.51
CA LYS A 591 11.96 29.37 1.28
C LYS A 591 12.44 28.14 0.49
N MET A 592 13.74 27.85 0.53
CA MET A 592 14.35 26.75 -0.23
C MET A 592 14.39 25.44 0.54
N TYR A 593 14.55 25.50 1.87
CA TYR A 593 14.92 24.36 2.70
C TYR A 593 13.97 24.16 3.89
N LEU A 594 13.35 22.97 3.98
CA LEU A 594 12.32 22.66 4.99
C LEU A 594 12.85 22.71 6.43
N GLU A 595 14.12 22.37 6.65
CA GLU A 595 14.79 22.42 7.95
C GLU A 595 14.92 23.86 8.49
N HIS A 596 14.99 24.83 7.58
CA HIS A 596 15.01 26.25 7.93
C HIS A 596 13.59 26.84 8.04
N ASN A 597 12.61 26.27 7.33
CA ASN A 597 11.24 26.75 7.28
C ASN A 597 10.52 26.71 8.64
N ARG A 598 10.24 27.89 9.20
CA ARG A 598 9.64 28.05 10.53
C ARG A 598 8.18 27.63 10.56
N VAL A 599 7.45 27.85 9.46
CA VAL A 599 6.05 27.42 9.34
C VAL A 599 5.95 25.90 9.38
N HIS A 600 6.77 25.18 8.61
CA HIS A 600 6.80 23.72 8.57
C HIS A 600 7.09 23.13 9.95
N LYS A 601 8.17 23.58 10.60
CA LYS A 601 8.54 23.12 11.95
C LYS A 601 7.43 23.37 12.97
N LEU A 602 6.83 24.56 12.95
CA LEU A 602 5.74 24.91 13.86
C LEU A 602 4.51 24.03 13.62
N LYS A 603 4.10 23.83 12.37
CA LYS A 603 2.97 22.96 12.01
C LYS A 603 3.22 21.51 12.44
N GLN A 604 4.44 21.01 12.24
CA GLN A 604 4.84 19.68 12.70
C GLN A 604 4.71 19.52 14.22
N ALA A 605 5.21 20.49 14.99
CA ALA A 605 5.11 20.47 16.44
C ALA A 605 3.66 20.56 16.95
N ILE A 606 2.82 21.41 16.32
CA ILE A 606 1.40 21.52 16.66
C ILE A 606 0.66 20.22 16.32
N PHE A 607 0.86 19.69 15.12
CA PHE A 607 0.23 18.44 14.68
C PHE A 607 0.60 17.28 15.59
N LYS A 608 1.89 17.13 15.94
CA LYS A 608 2.37 16.11 16.87
C LYS A 608 1.69 16.21 18.23
N ALA A 609 1.61 17.43 18.78
CA ALA A 609 0.98 17.65 20.07
C ALA A 609 -0.51 17.26 20.07
N TYR A 610 -1.25 17.55 18.99
CA TYR A 610 -2.63 17.09 18.86
C TYR A 610 -2.73 15.58 18.63
N LEU A 611 -1.85 14.99 17.82
CA LEU A 611 -1.80 13.54 17.60
C LEU A 611 -1.66 12.80 18.94
N ASP A 612 -0.76 13.27 19.80
CA ASP A 612 -0.55 12.69 21.13
C ASP A 612 -1.73 12.96 22.08
N GLN A 613 -2.19 14.22 22.16
CA GLN A 613 -3.28 14.63 23.07
C GLN A 613 -4.60 13.90 22.77
N THR A 614 -4.86 13.60 21.50
CA THR A 614 -6.09 12.93 21.04
C THR A 614 -5.95 11.42 20.93
N ASN A 615 -4.78 10.86 21.29
CA ASN A 615 -4.46 9.44 21.16
C ASN A 615 -4.71 8.91 19.73
N ASP A 616 -3.93 9.39 18.78
CA ASP A 616 -4.04 9.10 17.34
C ASP A 616 -5.37 9.57 16.74
N PHE A 617 -5.81 10.80 17.06
CA PHE A 617 -7.03 11.39 16.52
C PHE A 617 -8.28 10.52 16.74
N ARG A 618 -8.37 9.85 17.90
CA ARG A 618 -9.59 9.14 18.32
C ARG A 618 -10.69 10.11 18.77
N SER A 619 -10.31 11.29 19.23
CA SER A 619 -11.22 12.38 19.59
C SER A 619 -10.92 13.63 18.77
N SER A 620 -11.93 14.47 18.56
CA SER A 620 -11.76 15.76 17.89
C SER A 620 -10.85 16.69 18.69
N ILE A 621 -10.15 17.59 17.99
CA ILE A 621 -9.41 18.71 18.60
C ILE A 621 -10.31 19.87 19.05
N PHE A 622 -11.62 19.76 18.80
CA PHE A 622 -12.63 20.75 19.19
C PHE A 622 -13.60 20.23 20.27
N GLU A 623 -13.31 19.07 20.87
CA GLU A 623 -14.12 18.50 21.93
C GLU A 623 -13.25 18.17 23.14
N ASN A 624 -13.50 18.83 24.26
CA ASN A 624 -12.85 18.48 25.52
C ASN A 624 -13.43 17.15 26.03
N LYS A 625 -12.56 16.18 26.32
CA LYS A 625 -12.94 15.03 27.14
C LYS A 625 -13.34 15.56 28.52
N LYS A 626 -14.64 15.54 28.82
CA LYS A 626 -15.15 15.80 30.17
C LYS A 626 -14.76 14.67 31.11
#